data_AF-A0A7S1UC13-F1
#
_entry.id   AF-A0A7S1UC13-F1
#
_cell.length_a   1.000
_cell.length_b   1.000
_cell.length_c   1.000
_cell.angle_alpha   90.00
_cell.angle_beta   90.00
_cell.angle_gamma   90.00
#
_symmetry.space_group_name_H-M   'P 1'
#
loop_
_entity.id
_entity.type
_entity.pdbx_description
1 polymer ?
#
loop_
_entity_poly.entity_id
_entity_poly.type
_entity_poly.pdbx_seq_one_letter_code
_entity_poly.pdbx_strand_id
1 'polypeptide(L)'
;MERWRKLDDVLRLGPMPEPSSNQKPNPSAKPKPIPKRYARCLALRRGTDRDAVLCIADGHFGLAVDRTRLQYERTPDLSGAKGGGMANLVDHALAIGDRGAAEEMLSIEGSYGTVNQGRFTVARSTHPWKEGRELFGPGTEVGLSLSSRHRSNPSHSA
;
A
#
# COMPACT_ATOMS: atom_id res chain seq x y z
N MET A 1 -6.35 21.04 2.36
CA MET A 1 -4.99 21.55 2.13
C MET A 1 -4.06 20.34 2.13
N GLU A 2 -3.58 19.91 0.96
CA GLU A 2 -2.64 18.79 0.84
C GLU A 2 -1.27 19.20 1.40
N ARG A 3 -0.63 18.33 2.18
CA ARG A 3 0.69 18.56 2.77
C ARG A 3 1.64 17.49 2.25
N TRP A 4 2.54 17.89 1.37
CA TRP A 4 3.66 17.06 0.95
C TRP A 4 4.65 16.94 2.11
N ARG A 5 5.06 15.72 2.43
CA ARG A 5 6.08 15.43 3.44
C ARG A 5 7.12 14.52 2.83
N LYS A 6 8.36 14.64 3.28
CA LYS A 6 9.38 13.65 2.93
C LYS A 6 8.95 12.31 3.51
N LEU A 7 9.16 11.24 2.75
CA LEU A 7 8.80 9.88 3.15
C LEU A 7 9.38 9.55 4.53
N ASP A 8 10.64 9.93 4.76
CA ASP A 8 11.35 9.78 6.04
C ASP A 8 10.58 10.35 7.24
N ASP A 9 9.87 11.46 7.09
CA ASP A 9 9.12 12.10 8.18
C ASP A 9 7.85 11.32 8.58
N VAL A 10 7.33 10.50 7.67
CA VAL A 10 6.16 9.64 7.93
C VAL A 10 6.58 8.26 8.39
N LEU A 11 7.77 7.84 7.98
CA LEU A 11 8.41 6.57 8.35
C LEU A 11 9.17 6.60 9.67
N ARG A 12 9.18 7.72 10.41
CA ARG A 12 9.59 7.74 11.83
C ARG A 12 8.59 6.95 12.69
N LEU A 13 8.51 5.66 12.45
CA LEU A 13 8.26 4.66 13.47
C LEU A 13 9.57 4.66 14.27
N GLY A 14 9.52 5.08 15.54
CA GLY A 14 10.71 4.96 16.40
C GLY A 14 11.24 3.51 16.33
N PRO A 15 12.55 3.30 16.58
CA PRO A 15 13.13 1.96 16.55
C PRO A 15 12.26 1.00 17.37
N MET A 16 11.85 -0.11 16.75
CA MET A 16 11.17 -1.18 17.45
C MET A 16 12.12 -1.70 18.53
N PRO A 17 11.71 -1.79 19.80
CA PRO A 17 12.56 -2.39 20.81
C PRO A 17 12.85 -3.84 20.42
N GLU A 18 14.13 -4.17 20.30
CA GLU A 18 14.62 -5.53 20.03
C GLU A 18 14.01 -6.50 21.06
N PRO A 19 13.47 -7.66 20.63
CA PRO A 19 13.01 -8.67 21.56
C PRO A 19 14.21 -9.18 22.38
N SER A 20 14.24 -8.79 23.65
CA SER A 20 15.21 -9.27 24.63
C SER A 20 15.18 -10.81 24.72
N SER A 21 16.13 -11.48 24.07
CA SER A 21 16.07 -12.92 23.82
C SER A 21 16.60 -13.80 24.96
N ASN A 22 17.04 -13.26 26.10
CA ASN A 22 17.80 -14.03 27.09
C ASN A 22 17.28 -14.00 28.55
N GLN A 23 16.04 -13.60 28.82
CA GLN A 23 15.47 -13.73 30.16
C GLN A 23 14.56 -14.96 30.26
N LYS A 24 14.99 -15.96 31.06
CA LYS A 24 14.09 -17.05 31.51
C LYS A 24 12.84 -16.41 32.15
N PRO A 25 11.62 -16.85 31.81
CA PRO A 25 10.40 -16.25 32.31
C PRO A 25 10.33 -16.42 33.83
N ASN A 26 10.28 -15.30 34.56
CA ASN A 26 10.02 -15.30 35.99
C ASN A 26 8.51 -15.53 36.20
N PRO A 27 8.07 -16.66 36.80
CA PRO A 27 6.65 -16.99 36.95
C PRO A 27 5.88 -16.00 37.85
N SER A 28 6.59 -15.17 38.62
CA SER A 28 6.00 -14.18 39.52
C SER A 28 5.91 -12.77 38.89
N ALA A 29 6.41 -12.57 37.68
CA ALA A 29 6.40 -11.26 37.04
C ALA A 29 5.00 -10.94 36.49
N LYS A 30 4.46 -9.77 36.86
CA LYS A 30 3.26 -9.22 36.21
C LYS A 30 3.46 -9.26 34.68
N PRO A 31 2.44 -9.64 33.90
CA PRO A 31 2.56 -9.73 32.45
C PRO A 31 3.15 -8.42 31.90
N LYS A 32 4.30 -8.52 31.21
CA LYS A 32 4.89 -7.36 30.56
C LYS A 32 3.86 -6.84 29.56
N PRO A 33 3.61 -5.52 29.50
CA PRO A 33 2.68 -4.96 28.54
C PRO A 33 3.11 -5.41 27.15
N ILE A 34 2.17 -6.02 26.42
CA ILE A 34 2.40 -6.42 25.02
C ILE A 34 2.81 -5.14 24.28
N PRO A 35 3.98 -5.12 23.61
CA PRO A 35 4.37 -3.95 22.85
C PRO A 35 3.26 -3.64 21.85
N LYS A 36 2.77 -2.39 21.88
CA LYS A 36 1.72 -1.95 20.95
C LYS A 36 2.24 -2.19 19.53
N ARG A 37 1.62 -3.12 18.80
CA ARG A 37 1.86 -3.29 17.37
C ARG A 37 1.35 -2.04 16.67
N TYR A 38 2.21 -1.37 15.93
CA TYR A 38 1.86 -0.15 15.20
C TYR A 38 1.58 -0.52 13.76
N ALA A 39 0.30 -0.47 13.37
CA ALA A 39 -0.10 -0.45 11.97
C ALA A 39 -0.39 1.00 11.55
N ARG A 40 0.13 1.42 10.40
CA ARG A 40 -0.20 2.69 9.75
C ARG A 40 -0.66 2.38 8.34
N CYS A 41 -1.84 2.85 7.96
CA CYS A 41 -2.29 2.82 6.57
C CYS A 41 -2.37 4.25 6.04
N LEU A 42 -1.85 4.45 4.84
CA LEU A 42 -1.71 5.72 4.17
C LEU A 42 -2.45 5.63 2.83
N ALA A 43 -3.32 6.60 2.57
CA ALA A 43 -3.80 6.86 1.22
C ALA A 43 -2.75 7.73 0.52
N LEU A 44 -2.16 7.20 -0.54
CA LEU A 44 -1.16 7.85 -1.37
C LEU A 44 -1.84 8.39 -2.63
N ARG A 45 -1.54 9.63 -2.98
CA ARG A 45 -1.84 10.18 -4.30
C ARG A 45 -0.53 10.48 -4.98
N ARG A 46 -0.25 9.82 -6.10
CA ARG A 46 0.94 10.10 -6.90
C ARG A 46 0.55 11.04 -8.03
N GLY A 47 0.64 12.35 -7.81
CA GLY A 47 0.26 13.35 -8.82
C GLY A 47 -1.21 13.22 -9.25
N THR A 48 -1.50 13.45 -10.54
CA THR A 48 -2.86 13.44 -11.11
C THR A 48 -3.40 12.05 -11.47
N ASP A 49 -2.55 11.03 -11.56
CA ASP A 49 -2.89 9.90 -12.43
C ASP A 49 -3.23 8.60 -11.72
N ARG A 50 -2.71 8.33 -10.51
CA ARG A 50 -2.98 7.07 -9.80
C ARG A 50 -3.16 7.26 -8.29
N ASP A 51 -4.23 6.65 -7.78
CA ASP A 51 -4.45 6.47 -6.36
C ASP A 51 -3.73 5.20 -5.87
N ALA A 52 -3.28 5.20 -4.62
CA ALA A 52 -2.68 4.02 -4.00
C ALA A 52 -2.96 3.96 -2.50
N VAL A 53 -2.86 2.77 -1.93
CA VAL A 53 -2.90 2.52 -0.49
C VAL A 53 -1.62 1.82 -0.08
N LEU A 54 -0.93 2.37 0.92
CA LEU A 54 0.24 1.78 1.55
C LEU A 54 -0.06 1.52 3.02
N CYS A 55 -0.06 0.25 3.41
CA CYS A 55 -0.15 -0.17 4.81
C CYS A 55 1.21 -0.68 5.27
N ILE A 56 1.63 -0.24 6.45
CA ILE A 56 2.89 -0.63 7.10
C ILE A 56 2.52 -1.19 8.48
N ALA A 57 2.95 -2.39 8.79
CA ALA A 57 2.72 -3.04 10.07
C ALA A 57 3.90 -3.94 10.42
N ASP A 58 4.41 -3.82 11.66
CA ASP A 58 5.44 -4.68 12.23
C ASP A 58 6.68 -4.89 11.32
N GLY A 59 7.15 -3.82 10.66
CA GLY A 59 8.31 -3.89 9.75
C GLY A 59 8.02 -4.47 8.37
N HIS A 60 6.75 -4.69 8.03
CA HIS A 60 6.28 -5.10 6.71
C HIS A 60 5.45 -4.01 6.06
N PHE A 61 5.32 -4.08 4.74
CA PHE A 61 4.36 -3.24 4.01
C PHE A 61 3.52 -4.04 3.03
N GLY A 62 2.32 -3.54 2.77
CA GLY A 62 1.48 -3.88 1.62
C GLY A 62 1.13 -2.61 0.85
N LEU A 63 1.30 -2.65 -0.46
CA LEU A 63 0.99 -1.58 -1.40
C LEU A 63 -0.03 -2.09 -2.41
N ALA A 64 -1.08 -1.30 -2.65
CA ALA A 64 -1.97 -1.45 -3.77
C ALA A 64 -2.00 -0.12 -4.54
N VAL A 65 -1.69 -0.15 -5.83
CA VAL A 65 -1.79 1.01 -6.74
C VAL A 65 -2.95 0.74 -7.68
N ASP A 66 -3.89 1.66 -7.69
CA ASP A 66 -5.02 1.62 -8.62
C ASP A 66 -4.56 1.99 -10.04
N ARG A 67 -5.45 1.75 -10.98
CA ARG A 67 -5.24 2.05 -12.39
C ARG A 67 -5.21 3.56 -12.64
N THR A 68 -4.75 3.96 -13.82
CA THR A 68 -4.76 5.36 -14.25
C THR A 68 -6.17 5.92 -14.30
N ARG A 69 -6.38 7.13 -13.74
CA ARG A 69 -7.71 7.79 -13.76
C ARG A 69 -8.24 8.03 -15.18
N LEU A 70 -7.35 8.23 -16.15
CA LEU A 70 -7.68 8.36 -17.58
C LEU A 70 -8.55 7.19 -18.10
N GLN A 71 -8.53 6.03 -17.44
CA GLN A 71 -9.36 4.88 -17.78
C GLN A 71 -10.86 5.08 -17.60
N TYR A 72 -11.27 5.85 -16.60
CA TYR A 72 -12.70 6.08 -16.38
C TYR A 72 -13.28 7.01 -17.45
N GLU A 73 -12.45 7.85 -18.04
CA GLU A 73 -12.85 8.82 -19.08
C GLU A 73 -12.85 8.20 -20.48
N ARG A 74 -11.99 7.20 -20.73
CA ARG A 74 -12.02 6.36 -21.93
C ARG A 74 -12.49 4.96 -21.57
N THR A 75 -13.75 4.82 -21.17
CA THR A 75 -14.32 3.47 -21.07
C THR A 75 -14.30 2.89 -22.49
N PRO A 76 -13.58 1.78 -22.76
CA PRO A 76 -13.60 1.19 -24.08
C PRO A 76 -15.04 0.84 -24.45
N ASP A 77 -15.37 0.86 -25.74
CA ASP A 77 -16.65 0.29 -26.18
C ASP A 77 -16.60 -1.23 -25.93
N LEU A 78 -17.16 -1.64 -24.81
CA LEU A 78 -17.17 -3.01 -24.33
C LEU A 78 -18.51 -3.68 -24.61
N SER A 79 -19.33 -3.13 -25.52
CA SER A 79 -20.62 -3.70 -25.92
C SER A 79 -20.51 -5.14 -26.43
N GLY A 80 -19.33 -5.56 -26.90
CA GLY A 80 -19.05 -6.93 -27.33
C GLY A 80 -18.54 -7.90 -26.24
N ALA A 81 -18.38 -7.47 -24.99
CA ALA A 81 -17.92 -8.35 -23.92
C ALA A 81 -19.04 -9.34 -23.51
N LYS A 82 -18.73 -10.65 -23.49
CA LYS A 82 -19.70 -11.73 -23.22
C LYS A 82 -20.17 -11.83 -21.76
N GLY A 83 -19.71 -10.94 -20.89
CA GLY A 83 -20.04 -10.93 -19.47
C GLY A 83 -19.24 -9.87 -18.70
N GLY A 84 -19.63 -9.63 -17.45
CA GLY A 84 -18.91 -8.71 -16.56
C GLY A 84 -17.56 -9.25 -16.11
N GLY A 85 -16.75 -8.39 -15.49
CA GLY A 85 -15.47 -8.76 -14.91
C GLY A 85 -14.26 -8.44 -15.79
N MET A 86 -13.17 -8.05 -15.16
CA MET A 86 -11.99 -7.49 -15.84
C MET A 86 -11.34 -8.42 -16.85
N ALA A 87 -11.35 -9.74 -16.59
CA ALA A 87 -10.78 -10.73 -17.52
C ALA A 87 -11.49 -10.72 -18.88
N ASN A 88 -12.83 -10.69 -18.88
CA ASN A 88 -13.63 -10.65 -20.11
C ASN A 88 -13.39 -9.35 -20.91
N LEU A 89 -13.14 -8.24 -20.21
CA LEU A 89 -12.85 -6.96 -20.85
C LEU A 89 -11.46 -6.95 -21.50
N VAL A 90 -10.46 -7.55 -20.82
CA VAL A 90 -9.11 -7.74 -21.37
C VAL A 90 -9.16 -8.64 -22.61
N ASP A 91 -9.85 -9.78 -22.53
CA ASP A 91 -10.00 -10.70 -23.67
C ASP A 91 -10.68 -10.03 -24.85
N HIS A 92 -11.71 -9.21 -24.60
CA HIS A 92 -12.38 -8.44 -25.64
C HIS A 92 -11.45 -7.40 -26.28
N ALA A 93 -10.73 -6.62 -25.48
CA ALA A 93 -9.76 -5.63 -25.97
C ALA A 93 -8.68 -6.28 -26.84
N LEU A 94 -8.16 -7.45 -26.43
CA LEU A 94 -7.24 -8.24 -27.24
C LEU A 94 -7.87 -8.73 -28.55
N ALA A 95 -9.14 -9.18 -28.51
CA ALA A 95 -9.84 -9.67 -29.69
C ALA A 95 -10.08 -8.58 -30.76
N ILE A 96 -10.27 -7.32 -30.35
CA ILE A 96 -10.42 -6.17 -31.27
C ILE A 96 -9.08 -5.50 -31.63
N GLY A 97 -7.95 -6.03 -31.15
CA GLY A 97 -6.62 -5.49 -31.42
C GLY A 97 -6.23 -4.26 -30.57
N ASP A 98 -7.02 -3.91 -29.55
CA ASP A 98 -6.72 -2.81 -28.63
C ASP A 98 -5.81 -3.29 -27.49
N ARG A 99 -4.54 -3.48 -27.83
CA ARG A 99 -3.52 -3.90 -26.87
C ARG A 99 -3.31 -2.86 -25.76
N GLY A 100 -3.47 -1.58 -26.06
CA GLY A 100 -3.30 -0.50 -25.10
C GLY A 100 -4.31 -0.62 -23.96
N ALA A 101 -5.60 -0.78 -24.29
CA ALA A 101 -6.65 -0.97 -23.29
C ALA A 101 -6.45 -2.25 -22.46
N ALA A 102 -6.00 -3.33 -23.09
CA ALA A 102 -5.70 -4.59 -22.38
C ALA A 102 -4.58 -4.42 -21.35
N GLU A 103 -3.45 -3.80 -21.74
CA GLU A 103 -2.33 -3.51 -20.84
C GLU A 103 -2.74 -2.54 -19.72
N GLU A 104 -3.61 -1.57 -20.02
CA GLU A 104 -4.13 -0.63 -19.02
C GLU A 104 -5.03 -1.32 -17.98
N MET A 105 -5.95 -2.19 -18.39
CA MET A 105 -6.83 -2.93 -17.48
C MET A 105 -6.07 -3.83 -16.50
N LEU A 106 -4.91 -4.33 -16.93
CA LEU A 106 -3.98 -5.13 -16.13
C LEU A 106 -2.98 -4.29 -15.32
N SER A 107 -3.05 -2.96 -15.38
CA SER A 107 -2.06 -2.07 -14.76
C SER A 107 -2.22 -1.85 -13.24
N ILE A 108 -3.11 -2.60 -12.59
CA ILE A 108 -3.18 -2.65 -11.11
C ILE A 108 -1.89 -3.25 -10.59
N GLU A 109 -1.33 -2.61 -9.57
CA GLU A 109 -0.13 -3.12 -8.91
C GLU A 109 -0.44 -3.51 -7.47
N GLY A 110 -0.10 -4.74 -7.10
CA GLY A 110 -0.02 -5.19 -5.73
C GLY A 110 1.43 -5.52 -5.39
N SER A 111 1.96 -4.98 -4.29
CA SER A 111 3.32 -5.29 -3.82
C SER A 111 3.34 -5.47 -2.31
N TYR A 112 4.14 -6.43 -1.84
CA TYR A 112 4.37 -6.70 -0.42
C TYR A 112 5.86 -6.80 -0.15
N GLY A 113 6.30 -6.40 1.03
CA GLY A 113 7.71 -6.47 1.39
C GLY A 113 8.03 -6.08 2.82
N THR A 114 9.31 -5.76 3.06
CA THR A 114 9.86 -5.39 4.36
C THR A 114 10.29 -3.93 4.38
N VAL A 115 10.20 -3.32 5.56
CA VAL A 115 10.68 -1.97 5.85
C VAL A 115 11.83 -2.09 6.85
N ASN A 116 13.05 -1.74 6.43
CA ASN A 116 14.23 -1.73 7.31
C ASN A 116 14.94 -0.37 7.23
N GLN A 117 15.04 0.34 8.36
CA GLN A 117 15.67 1.67 8.42
C GLN A 117 15.14 2.64 7.35
N GLY A 118 13.82 2.59 7.07
CA GLY A 118 13.16 3.41 6.06
C GLY A 118 13.29 2.89 4.61
N ARG A 119 14.06 1.83 4.36
CA ARG A 119 14.15 1.17 3.06
C ARG A 119 13.05 0.15 2.88
N PHE A 120 12.31 0.27 1.77
CA PHE A 120 11.21 -0.62 1.42
C PHE A 120 11.71 -1.63 0.39
N THR A 121 11.87 -2.89 0.75
CA THR A 121 12.30 -3.95 -0.18
C THR A 121 11.12 -4.80 -0.56
N VAL A 122 10.84 -4.92 -1.85
CA VAL A 122 9.72 -5.71 -2.39
C VAL A 122 10.07 -7.20 -2.31
N ALA A 123 9.25 -7.98 -1.60
CA ALA A 123 9.38 -9.43 -1.52
C ALA A 123 8.48 -10.15 -2.53
N ARG A 124 7.28 -9.61 -2.79
CA ARG A 124 6.30 -10.15 -3.74
C ARG A 124 5.62 -9.02 -4.50
N SER A 125 5.37 -9.22 -5.79
CA SER A 125 4.64 -8.22 -6.60
C SER A 125 3.83 -8.87 -7.72
N THR A 126 2.72 -8.23 -8.12
CA THR A 126 2.04 -8.53 -9.39
C THR A 126 2.92 -8.22 -10.60
N HIS A 127 4.01 -7.46 -10.40
CA HIS A 127 5.04 -7.17 -11.38
C HIS A 127 6.37 -7.86 -10.97
N PRO A 128 6.64 -9.10 -11.41
CA PRO A 128 7.76 -9.91 -10.90
C PRO A 128 9.14 -9.25 -11.01
N TRP A 129 9.34 -8.40 -12.03
CA TRP A 129 10.58 -7.65 -12.21
C TRP A 129 10.87 -6.61 -11.10
N LYS A 130 9.91 -6.35 -10.21
CA LYS A 130 10.09 -5.50 -9.02
C LYS A 130 10.57 -6.27 -7.78
N GLU A 131 10.44 -7.58 -7.75
CA GLU A 131 10.85 -8.38 -6.58
C GLU A 131 12.37 -8.25 -6.32
N GLY A 132 12.74 -8.11 -5.05
CA GLY A 132 14.12 -7.86 -4.61
C GLY A 132 14.60 -6.41 -4.74
N ARG A 133 13.80 -5.51 -5.35
CA ARG A 133 14.17 -4.10 -5.53
C ARG A 133 13.62 -3.21 -4.42
N GLU A 134 14.20 -2.02 -4.29
CA GLU A 134 13.63 -0.97 -3.47
C GLU A 134 12.35 -0.41 -4.11
N LEU A 135 11.29 -0.28 -3.31
CA LEU A 135 9.99 0.21 -3.76
C LEU A 135 10.07 1.70 -4.16
N PHE A 136 10.80 2.48 -3.39
CA PHE A 136 11.03 3.89 -3.61
C PHE A 136 12.51 4.09 -3.90
N GLY A 137 12.84 4.63 -5.07
CA GLY A 137 14.22 4.96 -5.41
C GLY A 137 14.70 6.20 -4.64
N PRO A 138 16.01 6.47 -4.65
CA PRO A 138 16.58 7.69 -4.07
C PRO A 138 15.87 8.94 -4.61
N GLY A 139 15.44 9.84 -3.71
CA GLY A 139 14.78 11.09 -4.09
C GLY A 139 13.30 10.98 -4.47
N THR A 140 12.65 9.82 -4.25
CA THR A 140 11.20 9.70 -4.49
C THR A 140 10.41 10.53 -3.49
N GLU A 141 9.74 11.59 -3.96
CA GLU A 141 8.78 12.34 -3.16
C GLU A 141 7.42 11.65 -3.18
N VAL A 142 6.79 11.51 -2.01
CA VAL A 142 5.48 10.86 -1.87
C VAL A 142 4.50 11.84 -1.23
N GLY A 143 3.43 12.16 -1.96
CA GLY A 143 2.33 12.97 -1.48
C GLY A 143 1.46 12.15 -0.52
N LEU A 144 1.26 12.67 0.70
CA LEU A 144 0.57 11.95 1.77
C LEU A 144 -0.71 12.67 2.15
N SER A 145 -1.83 11.96 2.01
CA SER A 145 -3.13 12.41 2.53
C SER A 145 -3.46 11.62 3.79
N LEU A 146 -3.11 12.18 4.94
CA LEU A 146 -3.45 11.61 6.24
C LEU A 146 -4.90 11.95 6.56
N SER A 147 -5.81 10.99 6.36
CA SER A 147 -7.15 11.08 6.94
C SER A 147 -7.10 10.62 8.40
N SER A 148 -6.77 11.56 9.31
CA SER A 148 -6.83 11.27 10.75
C SER A 148 -8.29 11.11 11.18
N ARG A 149 -8.83 9.88 11.13
CA ARG A 149 -10.01 9.56 11.94
C ARG A 149 -9.55 9.41 13.37
N HIS A 150 -9.50 10.52 14.09
CA HIS A 150 -9.43 10.48 15.54
C HIS A 150 -10.71 9.78 16.01
N ARG A 151 -10.62 8.49 16.39
CA ARG A 151 -11.69 7.89 17.18
C ARG A 151 -11.68 8.64 18.52
N SER A 152 -12.56 9.61 18.68
CA SER A 152 -12.97 10.02 20.01
C SER A 152 -13.63 8.79 20.64
N ASN A 153 -13.12 8.35 21.78
CA ASN A 153 -13.85 7.41 22.62
C ASN A 153 -15.19 8.09 22.96
N PRO A 154 -16.35 7.49 22.68
CA PRO A 154 -17.58 7.96 23.28
C PRO A 154 -17.42 7.74 24.79
N SER A 155 -17.24 8.83 25.53
CA SER A 155 -17.32 8.82 26.98
C SER A 155 -18.72 8.36 27.36
N HIS A 156 -18.83 7.12 27.86
CA HIS A 156 -20.01 6.66 28.55
C HIS A 156 -20.25 7.60 29.73
N SER A 157 -21.27 8.43 29.60
CA SER A 157 -21.88 9.14 30.73
C SER A 157 -22.89 8.16 31.30
N ALA A 158 -22.69 7.76 32.55
CA ALA A 158 -23.63 6.98 33.32
C ALA A 158 -24.80 7.87 33.78
#